data_AF-A0A923MEW2-F1
#
_entry.id   AF-A0A923MEW2-F1
#
_cell.length_a   1.000
_cell.length_b   1.000
_cell.length_c   1.000
_cell.angle_alpha   90.00
_cell.angle_beta   90.00
_cell.angle_gamma   90.00
#
_symmetry.space_group_name_H-M   'P 1'
#
loop_
_entity.id
_entity.type
_entity.pdbx_description
1 polymer ?
#
loop_
_entity_poly.entity_id
_entity_poly.type
_entity_poly.pdbx_seq_one_letter_code
_entity_poly.pdbx_strand_id
1 'polypeptide(L)'
;MNFSYLRREPGFYRRVFTLALPVVLQNLITTSLGFMDTFMVGLVGQEQMSAVTVANVPIYIIQLIVFGLQSGSRVLISQFWGRGDRESINRVMGIGFFVAGGISTLCALTMGLFPRQVLMLITDNARLVELGTSYIRIVGFSYILNSLSSIYIGMQQSIENPRFGMTVFAISTVCNTVGNYILIFGKLGLPALGITGAAIATFSSRVVEFVISLVYALRCKQMPLMPACILRPGKATFRSFVKFSTPVLLNETLWGTGTSLYTVIMGHMAGSTDLISAYTVAGNIDKMVTVAIFGVAAAAAVIVGKEVGMGGKNAYPIGQALTFVAFCTGFGVAIAEQLLFWLVLKPHVLPLFSMTAASASLCVTMMICYSISAPLHAFATTGIVGVLRGGGDVRIAMLIDVLPLWCFTLPLLVLLGLVLHAPIAIFCFIMATESALKVPFGLHRIRSGKWIHDVTQDLNA
;
A
#
# COMPACT_ATOMS: atom_id res chain seq x y z
N MET A 1 -3.80 33.63 9.22
CA MET A 1 -2.96 32.41 9.42
C MET A 1 -1.51 32.82 9.28
N ASN A 2 -0.70 32.77 10.36
CA ASN A 2 0.75 33.01 10.24
C ASN A 2 1.40 31.79 9.56
N PHE A 3 1.91 31.95 8.34
CA PHE A 3 2.62 30.91 7.58
C PHE A 3 4.09 30.73 8.03
N SER A 4 4.43 31.12 9.26
CA SER A 4 5.80 31.05 9.79
C SER A 4 6.35 29.63 9.82
N TYR A 5 5.49 28.61 9.94
CA TYR A 5 5.86 27.19 9.89
C TYR A 5 6.36 26.71 8.51
N LEU A 6 6.12 27.49 7.43
CA LEU A 6 6.63 27.20 6.08
C LEU A 6 8.07 27.68 5.87
N ARG A 7 8.59 28.59 6.71
CA ARG A 7 10.01 28.98 6.70
C ARG A 7 10.83 27.88 7.36
N ARG A 8 11.32 26.96 6.53
CA ARG A 8 12.14 25.81 6.92
C ARG A 8 13.58 26.01 6.47
N GLU A 9 14.48 25.24 7.08
CA GLU A 9 15.87 25.20 6.67
C GLU A 9 16.00 24.92 5.16
N PRO A 10 16.98 25.56 4.48
CA PRO A 10 17.22 25.30 3.08
C PRO A 10 17.47 23.80 2.85
N GLY A 11 16.69 23.20 1.96
CA GLY A 11 16.76 21.77 1.65
C GLY A 11 15.68 20.90 2.29
N PHE A 12 14.84 21.40 3.20
CA PHE A 12 13.73 20.63 3.77
C PHE A 12 12.79 20.06 2.69
N TYR A 13 12.29 20.91 1.79
CA TYR A 13 11.41 20.47 0.71
C TYR A 13 12.11 19.52 -0.28
N ARG A 14 13.41 19.72 -0.52
CA ARG A 14 14.23 18.80 -1.33
C ARG A 14 14.36 17.43 -0.65
N ARG A 15 14.47 17.38 0.68
CA ARG A 15 14.48 16.14 1.47
C ARG A 15 13.13 15.42 1.39
N VAL A 16 12.01 16.14 1.55
CA VAL A 16 10.66 15.58 1.37
C VAL A 16 10.53 14.94 -0.02
N PHE A 17 10.89 15.67 -1.08
CA PHE A 17 10.85 15.16 -2.45
C PHE A 17 11.76 13.94 -2.66
N THR A 18 12.98 13.98 -2.10
CA THR A 18 13.95 12.88 -2.21
C THR A 18 13.49 11.61 -1.49
N LEU A 19 12.68 11.74 -0.44
CA LEU A 19 12.10 10.61 0.28
C LEU A 19 10.80 10.12 -0.36
N ALA A 20 9.97 11.03 -0.88
CA ALA A 20 8.69 10.69 -1.50
C ALA A 20 8.87 10.05 -2.88
N LEU A 21 9.74 10.60 -3.73
CA LEU A 21 9.90 10.16 -5.13
C LEU A 21 10.18 8.65 -5.25
N PRO A 22 11.10 8.04 -4.48
CA PRO A 22 11.34 6.61 -4.57
C PRO A 22 10.13 5.77 -4.15
N VAL A 23 9.35 6.22 -3.16
CA VAL A 23 8.12 5.53 -2.73
C VAL A 23 7.05 5.62 -3.82
N VAL A 24 6.92 6.77 -4.49
CA VAL A 24 6.02 6.93 -5.64
C VAL A 24 6.41 5.97 -6.76
N LEU A 25 7.69 5.97 -7.15
CA LEU A 25 8.19 5.08 -8.19
C LEU A 25 8.03 3.61 -7.82
N GLN A 26 8.29 3.24 -6.57
CA GLN A 26 8.12 1.87 -6.08
C GLN A 26 6.66 1.40 -6.21
N ASN A 27 5.70 2.23 -5.82
CA ASN A 27 4.28 1.92 -5.94
C ASN A 27 3.85 1.84 -7.41
N LEU A 28 4.31 2.74 -8.28
CA LEU A 28 4.05 2.67 -9.72
C LEU A 28 4.61 1.37 -10.33
N ILE A 29 5.85 1.01 -10.00
CA ILE A 29 6.48 -0.25 -10.44
C ILE A 29 5.65 -1.46 -9.99
N THR A 30 5.16 -1.45 -8.75
CA THR A 30 4.36 -2.54 -8.18
C THR A 30 3.02 -2.69 -8.90
N THR A 31 2.32 -1.58 -9.15
CA THR A 31 1.07 -1.57 -9.91
C THR A 31 1.27 -2.01 -11.36
N SER A 32 2.33 -1.53 -12.02
CA SER A 32 2.68 -1.91 -13.39
C SER A 32 3.01 -3.41 -13.49
N LEU A 33 3.75 -3.97 -12.54
CA LEU A 33 4.06 -5.40 -12.51
C LEU A 33 2.78 -6.24 -12.43
N GLY A 34 1.86 -5.90 -11.53
CA GLY A 34 0.60 -6.64 -11.41
C GLY A 34 -0.21 -6.64 -12.71
N PHE A 35 -0.21 -5.51 -13.42
CA PHE A 35 -0.83 -5.41 -14.75
C PHE A 35 -0.13 -6.27 -15.80
N MET A 36 1.20 -6.21 -15.87
CA MET A 36 2.00 -7.00 -16.82
C MET A 36 1.83 -8.50 -16.61
N ASP A 37 1.84 -8.97 -15.37
CA ASP A 37 1.64 -10.39 -15.04
C ASP A 37 0.27 -10.88 -15.48
N THR A 38 -0.77 -10.11 -15.15
CA THR A 38 -2.15 -10.41 -15.53
C THR A 38 -2.30 -10.46 -17.05
N PHE A 39 -1.70 -9.50 -17.76
CA PHE A 39 -1.71 -9.46 -19.22
C PHE A 39 -0.98 -10.65 -19.85
N MET A 40 0.24 -10.95 -19.39
CA MET A 40 1.04 -12.06 -19.93
C MET A 40 0.39 -13.42 -19.71
N VAL A 41 -0.22 -13.65 -18.53
CA VAL A 41 -0.97 -14.89 -18.26
C VAL A 41 -2.25 -14.93 -19.10
N GLY A 42 -2.93 -13.80 -19.30
CA GLY A 42 -4.12 -13.69 -20.15
C GLY A 42 -3.87 -14.09 -21.61
N LEU A 43 -2.66 -13.84 -22.13
CA LEU A 43 -2.25 -14.26 -23.48
C LEU A 43 -2.08 -15.77 -23.64
N VAL A 44 -1.88 -16.51 -22.54
CA VAL A 44 -1.77 -17.98 -22.57
C VAL A 44 -3.15 -18.62 -22.73
N GLY A 45 -4.17 -18.04 -22.11
CA GLY A 45 -5.56 -18.49 -22.20
C GLY A 45 -6.40 -18.17 -20.96
N GLN A 46 -7.72 -18.11 -21.17
CA GLN A 46 -8.69 -17.65 -20.17
C GLN A 46 -8.76 -18.56 -18.94
N GLU A 47 -8.73 -19.89 -19.12
CA GLU A 47 -8.72 -20.85 -18.00
C GLU A 47 -7.47 -20.67 -17.12
N GLN A 48 -6.31 -20.40 -17.73
CA GLN A 48 -5.05 -20.23 -17.00
C GLN A 48 -5.04 -18.93 -16.19
N MET A 49 -5.56 -17.85 -16.77
CA MET A 49 -5.75 -16.57 -16.08
C MET A 49 -6.66 -16.71 -14.87
N SER A 50 -7.79 -17.41 -15.01
CA SER A 50 -8.70 -17.69 -13.89
C SER A 50 -8.01 -18.52 -12.80
N ALA A 51 -7.23 -19.54 -13.17
CA ALA A 51 -6.53 -20.38 -12.21
C ALA A 51 -5.47 -19.59 -11.41
N VAL A 52 -4.70 -18.70 -12.06
CA VAL A 52 -3.73 -17.83 -11.40
C VAL A 52 -4.42 -16.83 -10.47
N THR A 53 -5.54 -16.25 -10.91
CA THR A 53 -6.33 -15.32 -10.08
C THR A 53 -6.79 -15.98 -8.78
N VAL A 54 -7.35 -17.19 -8.88
CA VAL A 54 -7.78 -17.98 -7.72
C VAL A 54 -6.59 -18.30 -6.81
N ALA A 55 -5.45 -18.72 -7.38
CA ALA A 55 -4.26 -19.05 -6.62
C ALA A 55 -3.61 -17.84 -5.92
N ASN A 56 -3.83 -16.62 -6.41
CA ASN A 56 -3.32 -15.38 -5.82
C ASN A 56 -4.18 -14.84 -4.64
N VAL A 57 -5.38 -15.37 -4.39
CA VAL A 57 -6.22 -14.89 -3.26
C VAL A 57 -5.56 -15.16 -1.90
N PRO A 58 -5.11 -16.39 -1.57
CA PRO A 58 -4.43 -16.65 -0.29
C PRO A 58 -3.15 -15.85 -0.11
N ILE A 59 -2.46 -15.63 -1.23
CA ILE A 59 -1.25 -14.84 -1.34
C ILE A 59 -1.50 -13.38 -0.94
N TYR A 60 -2.60 -12.80 -1.43
CA TYR A 60 -2.98 -11.44 -1.11
C TYR A 60 -3.21 -11.25 0.40
N ILE A 61 -3.79 -12.25 1.08
CA ILE A 61 -3.97 -12.24 2.53
C ILE A 61 -2.61 -12.16 3.26
N ILE A 62 -1.61 -12.95 2.82
CA ILE A 62 -0.25 -12.89 3.39
C ILE A 62 0.35 -11.50 3.18
N GLN A 63 0.20 -10.93 1.99
CA GLN A 63 0.70 -9.58 1.69
C GLN A 63 0.06 -8.51 2.58
N LEU A 64 -1.24 -8.59 2.85
CA LEU A 64 -1.92 -7.67 3.76
C LEU A 64 -1.35 -7.73 5.18
N ILE A 65 -1.09 -8.93 5.69
CA ILE A 65 -0.47 -9.12 7.01
C ILE A 65 0.93 -8.50 7.02
N VAL A 66 1.77 -8.84 6.04
CA VAL A 66 3.15 -8.31 5.92
C VAL A 66 3.14 -6.78 5.79
N PHE A 67 2.23 -6.22 5.01
CA PHE A 67 2.07 -4.79 4.85
C PHE A 67 1.68 -4.10 6.16
N GLY A 68 0.73 -4.66 6.90
CA GLY A 68 0.36 -4.15 8.22
C GLY A 68 1.53 -4.18 9.22
N LEU A 69 2.31 -5.28 9.22
CA LEU A 69 3.51 -5.37 10.05
C LEU A 69 4.56 -4.33 9.66
N GLN A 70 4.81 -4.12 8.38
CA GLN A 70 5.73 -3.08 7.90
C GLN A 70 5.27 -1.69 8.34
N SER A 71 3.98 -1.40 8.18
CA SER A 71 3.39 -0.10 8.52
C SER A 71 3.49 0.19 10.02
N GLY A 72 3.20 -0.79 10.89
CA GLY A 72 3.39 -0.69 12.34
C GLY A 72 4.86 -0.56 12.75
N SER A 73 5.75 -1.34 12.14
CA SER A 73 7.20 -1.27 12.36
C SER A 73 7.77 0.09 11.99
N ARG A 74 7.25 0.70 10.91
CA ARG A 74 7.76 1.96 10.36
C ARG A 74 7.71 3.09 11.38
N VAL A 75 6.63 3.16 12.16
CA VAL A 75 6.45 4.15 13.22
C VAL A 75 7.55 4.02 14.27
N LEU A 76 7.72 2.83 14.84
CA LEU A 76 8.72 2.54 15.87
C LEU A 76 10.14 2.82 15.38
N ILE A 77 10.49 2.29 14.21
CA ILE A 77 11.84 2.40 13.64
C ILE A 77 12.20 3.86 13.37
N SER A 78 11.28 4.66 12.84
CA SER A 78 11.55 6.07 12.53
C SER A 78 11.83 6.90 13.79
N GLN A 79 11.15 6.62 14.92
CA GLN A 79 11.41 7.28 16.19
C GLN A 79 12.74 6.84 16.81
N PHE A 80 13.05 5.54 16.83
CA PHE A 80 14.38 5.08 17.30
C PHE A 80 15.51 5.61 16.45
N TRP A 81 15.28 5.79 15.14
CA TRP A 81 16.25 6.40 14.24
C TRP A 81 16.52 7.86 14.61
N GLY A 82 15.48 8.61 15.00
CA GLY A 82 15.62 9.95 15.56
C GLY A 82 16.46 9.98 16.83
N ARG A 83 16.27 9.00 17.72
CA ARG A 83 17.05 8.86 18.96
C ARG A 83 18.48 8.32 18.76
N GLY A 84 18.78 7.79 17.58
CA GLY A 84 20.07 7.13 17.28
C GLY A 84 20.21 5.73 17.89
N ASP A 85 19.12 5.14 18.39
CA ASP A 85 19.13 3.82 19.04
C ASP A 85 19.04 2.68 18.01
N ARG A 86 20.21 2.24 17.54
CA ARG A 86 20.32 1.17 16.55
C ARG A 86 19.98 -0.21 17.11
N GLU A 87 20.14 -0.42 18.41
CA GLU A 87 19.80 -1.69 19.06
C GLU A 87 18.30 -1.92 19.05
N SER A 88 17.53 -0.91 19.47
CA SER A 88 16.07 -0.99 19.49
C SER A 88 15.48 -1.19 18.09
N ILE A 89 16.07 -0.57 17.05
CA ILE A 89 15.67 -0.85 15.66
C ILE A 89 15.93 -2.31 15.28
N ASN A 90 17.10 -2.86 15.63
CA ASN A 90 17.39 -4.28 15.37
C ASN A 90 16.43 -5.22 16.11
N ARG A 91 16.01 -4.87 17.34
CA ARG A 91 14.99 -5.64 18.10
C ARG A 91 13.61 -5.57 17.42
N VAL A 92 13.17 -4.39 17.00
CA VAL A 92 11.89 -4.23 16.26
C VAL A 92 11.90 -5.01 14.95
N MET A 93 13.01 -4.93 14.19
CA MET A 93 13.20 -5.70 12.97
C MET A 93 13.20 -7.21 13.23
N GLY A 94 13.82 -7.67 14.32
CA GLY A 94 13.78 -9.08 14.74
C GLY A 94 12.37 -9.58 15.00
N ILE A 95 11.53 -8.80 15.69
CA ILE A 95 10.10 -9.13 15.85
C ILE A 95 9.41 -9.21 14.50
N GLY A 96 9.67 -8.25 13.62
CA GLY A 96 9.17 -8.26 12.24
C GLY A 96 9.54 -9.55 11.50
N PHE A 97 10.80 -9.98 11.56
CA PHE A 97 11.25 -11.23 10.94
C PHE A 97 10.63 -12.47 11.56
N PHE A 98 10.53 -12.56 12.89
CA PHE A 98 9.92 -13.72 13.55
C PHE A 98 8.42 -13.83 13.26
N VAL A 99 7.69 -12.73 13.33
CA VAL A 99 6.24 -12.74 13.11
C VAL A 99 5.91 -12.89 11.63
N ALA A 100 6.50 -12.06 10.75
CA ALA A 100 6.25 -12.14 9.32
C ALA A 100 6.76 -13.47 8.74
N GLY A 101 7.98 -13.88 9.12
CA GLY A 101 8.57 -15.15 8.71
C GLY A 101 7.83 -16.36 9.26
N GLY A 102 7.35 -16.31 10.51
CA GLY A 102 6.56 -17.39 11.11
C GLY A 102 5.21 -17.57 10.42
N ILE A 103 4.47 -16.48 10.20
CA ILE A 103 3.18 -16.51 9.50
C ILE A 103 3.37 -16.95 8.04
N SER A 104 4.34 -16.38 7.32
CA SER A 104 4.59 -16.74 5.92
C SER A 104 5.06 -18.18 5.78
N THR A 105 5.88 -18.69 6.70
CA THR A 105 6.30 -20.09 6.72
C THR A 105 5.13 -21.03 6.99
N LEU A 106 4.26 -20.70 7.96
CA LEU A 106 3.06 -21.49 8.24
C LEU A 106 2.16 -21.57 6.99
N CYS A 107 1.90 -20.42 6.34
CA CYS A 107 1.11 -20.38 5.12
C CYS A 107 1.79 -21.09 3.94
N ALA A 108 3.10 -20.97 3.79
CA ALA A 108 3.85 -21.67 2.75
C ALA A 108 3.79 -23.20 2.95
N LEU A 109 3.88 -23.68 4.19
CA LEU A 109 3.73 -25.09 4.52
C LEU A 109 2.32 -25.60 4.23
N THR A 110 1.27 -24.84 4.58
CA THR A 110 -0.11 -25.25 4.26
C THR A 110 -0.37 -25.27 2.75
N MET A 111 0.13 -24.28 2.00
CA MET A 111 0.06 -24.27 0.53
C MET A 111 0.92 -25.36 -0.11
N GLY A 112 2.05 -25.73 0.51
CA GLY A 112 2.97 -26.73 0.00
C GLY A 112 2.48 -28.18 0.22
N LEU A 113 1.87 -28.44 1.37
CA LEU A 113 1.38 -29.76 1.80
C LEU A 113 -0.07 -30.02 1.36
N PHE A 114 -0.91 -28.98 1.38
CA PHE A 114 -2.34 -29.07 1.08
C PHE A 114 -2.80 -28.07 0.00
N PRO A 115 -2.11 -27.97 -1.16
CA PRO A 115 -2.43 -26.97 -2.19
C PRO A 115 -3.85 -27.11 -2.72
N ARG A 116 -4.31 -28.35 -2.93
CA ARG A 116 -5.62 -28.65 -3.51
C ARG A 116 -6.75 -28.22 -2.57
N GLN A 117 -6.61 -28.51 -1.27
CA GLN A 117 -7.58 -28.16 -0.25
C GLN A 117 -7.69 -26.65 -0.09
N VAL A 118 -6.56 -25.94 -0.10
CA VAL A 118 -6.55 -24.46 -0.05
C VAL A 118 -7.29 -23.86 -1.25
N LEU A 119 -7.09 -24.41 -2.46
CA LEU A 119 -7.79 -23.94 -3.66
C LEU A 119 -9.27 -24.31 -3.68
N MET A 120 -9.64 -25.48 -3.15
CA MET A 120 -11.05 -25.90 -3.03
C MET A 120 -11.85 -25.00 -2.08
N LEU A 121 -11.21 -24.34 -1.10
CA LEU A 121 -11.87 -23.33 -0.27
C LEU A 121 -12.29 -22.08 -1.07
N ILE A 122 -11.72 -21.88 -2.27
CA ILE A 122 -11.95 -20.71 -3.10
C ILE A 122 -12.82 -21.05 -4.31
N THR A 123 -12.65 -22.24 -4.90
CA THR A 123 -13.41 -22.65 -6.08
C THR A 123 -13.69 -24.15 -6.09
N ASP A 124 -14.91 -24.51 -6.52
CA ASP A 124 -15.33 -25.90 -6.76
C ASP A 124 -14.89 -26.43 -8.14
N ASN A 125 -14.33 -25.57 -9.00
CA ASN A 125 -13.92 -25.99 -10.33
C ASN A 125 -12.62 -26.81 -10.29
N ALA A 126 -12.77 -28.12 -10.46
CA ALA A 126 -11.66 -29.09 -10.42
C ALA A 126 -10.51 -28.76 -11.38
N ARG A 127 -10.81 -28.18 -12.55
CA ARG A 127 -9.80 -27.84 -13.57
C ARG A 127 -8.96 -26.62 -13.17
N LEU A 128 -9.59 -25.61 -12.56
CA LEU A 128 -8.86 -24.46 -11.99
C LEU A 128 -8.01 -24.88 -10.80
N VAL A 129 -8.53 -25.76 -9.95
CA VAL A 129 -7.80 -26.32 -8.81
C VAL A 129 -6.56 -27.09 -9.27
N GLU A 130 -6.68 -27.90 -10.32
CA GLU A 130 -5.55 -28.66 -10.87
C GLU A 130 -4.46 -27.74 -11.43
N LEU A 131 -4.84 -26.77 -12.26
CA LEU A 131 -3.92 -25.78 -12.83
C LEU A 131 -3.24 -24.93 -11.73
N GLY A 132 -4.02 -24.45 -10.77
CA GLY A 132 -3.55 -23.62 -9.66
C GLY A 132 -2.69 -24.38 -8.65
N THR A 133 -2.82 -25.71 -8.53
CA THR A 133 -2.07 -26.54 -7.57
C THR A 133 -0.57 -26.46 -7.83
N SER A 134 -0.15 -26.56 -9.09
CA SER A 134 1.27 -26.45 -9.47
C SER A 134 1.83 -25.06 -9.18
N TYR A 135 1.01 -24.02 -9.42
CA TYR A 135 1.37 -22.62 -9.19
C TYR A 135 1.54 -22.31 -7.70
N ILE A 136 0.50 -22.57 -6.89
CA ILE A 136 0.49 -22.18 -5.47
C ILE A 136 1.59 -22.89 -4.67
N ARG A 137 1.95 -24.12 -5.06
CA ARG A 137 3.01 -24.90 -4.41
C ARG A 137 4.39 -24.26 -4.59
N ILE A 138 4.68 -23.71 -5.77
CA ILE A 138 5.95 -23.05 -6.06
C ILE A 138 5.96 -21.64 -5.45
N VAL A 139 4.90 -20.86 -5.71
CA VAL A 139 4.84 -19.46 -5.30
C VAL A 139 4.71 -19.34 -3.78
N GLY A 140 4.05 -20.27 -3.09
CA GLY A 140 3.92 -20.28 -1.63
C GLY A 140 5.25 -20.12 -0.89
N PHE A 141 6.29 -20.85 -1.31
CA PHE A 141 7.63 -20.73 -0.71
C PHE A 141 8.31 -19.38 -1.00
N SER A 142 8.01 -18.75 -2.15
CA SER A 142 8.57 -17.43 -2.49
C SER A 142 8.15 -16.34 -1.49
N TYR A 143 7.00 -16.49 -0.84
CA TYR A 143 6.49 -15.52 0.12
C TYR A 143 7.25 -15.49 1.43
N ILE A 144 7.91 -16.59 1.80
CA ILE A 144 8.83 -16.58 2.95
C ILE A 144 9.94 -15.55 2.67
N LEU A 145 10.61 -15.69 1.52
CA LEU A 145 11.69 -14.79 1.10
C LEU A 145 11.21 -13.35 0.91
N ASN A 146 10.03 -13.18 0.30
CA ASN A 146 9.45 -11.86 0.12
C ASN A 146 9.11 -11.19 1.46
N SER A 147 8.54 -11.92 2.42
CA SER A 147 8.20 -11.36 3.73
C SER A 147 9.42 -10.85 4.49
N LEU A 148 10.54 -11.58 4.44
CA LEU A 148 11.79 -11.16 5.07
C LEU A 148 12.40 -9.94 4.35
N SER A 149 12.48 -9.97 3.02
CA SER A 149 12.97 -8.84 2.22
C SER A 149 12.15 -7.57 2.46
N SER A 150 10.84 -7.73 2.51
CA SER A 150 9.84 -6.70 2.77
C SER A 150 10.04 -5.99 4.11
N ILE A 151 10.27 -6.73 5.19
CA ILE A 151 10.57 -6.13 6.51
C ILE A 151 11.87 -5.32 6.48
N TYR A 152 12.90 -5.84 5.81
CA TYR A 152 14.18 -5.14 5.68
C TYR A 152 14.07 -3.87 4.82
N ILE A 153 13.37 -3.93 3.70
CA ILE A 153 13.09 -2.77 2.85
C ILE A 153 12.28 -1.72 3.61
N GLY A 154 11.27 -2.14 4.37
CA GLY A 154 10.48 -1.25 5.23
C GLY A 154 11.35 -0.54 6.27
N MET A 155 12.30 -1.25 6.89
CA MET A 155 13.28 -0.66 7.80
C MET A 155 14.18 0.37 7.10
N GLN A 156 14.69 0.07 5.91
CA GLN A 156 15.50 1.01 5.12
C GLN A 156 14.74 2.29 4.77
N GLN A 157 13.46 2.17 4.42
CA GLN A 157 12.60 3.33 4.21
C GLN A 157 12.45 4.17 5.49
N SER A 158 12.30 3.53 6.65
CA SER A 158 12.18 4.20 7.95
C SER A 158 13.44 4.93 8.42
N ILE A 159 14.63 4.53 7.96
CA ILE A 159 15.90 5.19 8.25
C ILE A 159 16.33 6.17 7.15
N GLU A 160 15.37 6.70 6.39
CA GLU A 160 15.57 7.69 5.32
C GLU A 160 16.30 7.19 4.07
N ASN A 161 16.26 5.88 3.82
CA ASN A 161 16.81 5.26 2.61
C ASN A 161 15.74 4.58 1.73
N PRO A 162 14.69 5.29 1.27
CA PRO A 162 13.65 4.70 0.43
C PRO A 162 14.13 4.35 -0.99
N ARG A 163 15.26 4.90 -1.44
CA ARG A 163 15.89 4.57 -2.73
C ARG A 163 16.30 3.10 -2.82
N PHE A 164 16.72 2.52 -1.70
CA PHE A 164 17.05 1.11 -1.64
C PHE A 164 15.84 0.25 -2.00
N GLY A 165 14.71 0.47 -1.32
CA GLY A 165 13.46 -0.24 -1.60
C GLY A 165 13.05 -0.14 -3.06
N MET A 166 13.01 1.08 -3.61
CA MET A 166 12.68 1.30 -5.02
C MET A 166 13.60 0.52 -5.97
N THR A 167 14.92 0.52 -5.74
CA THR A 167 15.88 -0.16 -6.60
C THR A 167 15.71 -1.68 -6.56
N VAL A 168 15.52 -2.23 -5.36
CA VAL A 168 15.28 -3.67 -5.18
C VAL A 168 13.98 -4.10 -5.87
N PHE A 169 12.89 -3.34 -5.70
CA PHE A 169 11.63 -3.60 -6.38
C PHE A 169 11.76 -3.45 -7.91
N ALA A 170 12.47 -2.44 -8.40
CA ALA A 170 12.70 -2.26 -9.85
C ALA A 170 13.44 -3.46 -10.46
N ILE A 171 14.53 -3.91 -9.83
CA ILE A 171 15.30 -5.07 -10.30
C ILE A 171 14.44 -6.34 -10.24
N SER A 172 13.74 -6.55 -9.12
CA SER A 172 12.83 -7.70 -8.95
C SER A 172 11.75 -7.72 -10.04
N THR A 173 11.14 -6.57 -10.35
CA THR A 173 10.15 -6.43 -11.42
C THR A 173 10.73 -6.76 -12.80
N VAL A 174 11.90 -6.21 -13.14
CA VAL A 174 12.54 -6.51 -14.43
C VAL A 174 12.88 -8.00 -14.54
N CYS A 175 13.45 -8.60 -13.48
CA CYS A 175 13.72 -10.03 -13.45
C CYS A 175 12.45 -10.87 -13.61
N ASN A 176 11.35 -10.46 -12.96
CA ASN A 176 10.08 -11.13 -13.06
C ASN A 176 9.49 -11.05 -14.47
N THR A 177 9.42 -9.85 -15.07
CA THR A 177 8.90 -9.64 -16.43
C THR A 177 9.70 -10.41 -17.48
N VAL A 178 11.04 -10.36 -17.39
CA VAL A 178 11.91 -11.10 -18.31
C VAL A 178 11.75 -12.61 -18.11
N GLY A 179 11.68 -13.07 -16.86
CA GLY A 179 11.42 -14.47 -16.53
C GLY A 179 10.07 -14.96 -17.05
N ASN A 180 9.02 -14.15 -16.88
CA ASN A 180 7.68 -14.43 -17.40
C ASN A 180 7.72 -14.56 -18.92
N TYR A 181 8.31 -13.60 -19.63
CA TYR A 181 8.41 -13.66 -21.09
C TYR A 181 9.14 -14.92 -21.59
N ILE A 182 10.23 -15.31 -20.94
CA ILE A 182 11.03 -16.48 -21.35
C ILE A 182 10.30 -17.79 -21.04
N LEU A 183 9.82 -17.94 -19.80
CA LEU A 183 9.31 -19.22 -19.27
C LEU A 183 7.85 -19.48 -19.67
N ILE A 184 7.03 -18.44 -19.82
CA ILE A 184 5.63 -18.59 -20.24
C ILE A 184 5.59 -18.98 -21.72
N PHE A 185 6.31 -18.24 -22.58
CA PHE A 185 6.24 -18.42 -24.03
C PHE A 185 7.27 -19.40 -24.61
N GLY A 186 8.15 -19.98 -23.78
CA GLY A 186 9.16 -20.94 -24.24
C GLY A 186 10.16 -20.32 -25.22
N LYS A 187 10.68 -19.13 -24.90
CA LYS A 187 11.71 -18.45 -25.69
C LYS A 187 13.11 -18.92 -25.24
N LEU A 188 14.13 -18.70 -26.08
CA LEU A 188 15.54 -19.12 -25.84
C LEU A 188 15.77 -20.64 -25.78
N GLY A 189 14.94 -21.45 -26.47
CA GLY A 189 15.10 -22.91 -26.55
C GLY A 189 14.54 -23.68 -25.35
N LEU A 190 13.83 -23.00 -24.45
CA LEU A 190 13.12 -23.60 -23.33
C LEU A 190 11.69 -24.01 -23.73
N PRO A 191 11.10 -25.07 -23.15
CA PRO A 191 9.71 -25.42 -23.38
C PRO A 191 8.78 -24.35 -22.81
N ALA A 192 7.61 -24.16 -23.45
CA ALA A 192 6.58 -23.25 -22.94
C ALA A 192 5.92 -23.87 -21.69
N LEU A 193 6.23 -23.32 -20.51
CA LEU A 193 5.77 -23.83 -19.21
C LEU A 193 4.44 -23.20 -18.76
N GLY A 194 3.89 -22.24 -19.51
CA GLY A 194 2.61 -21.58 -19.23
C GLY A 194 2.54 -21.04 -17.79
N ILE A 195 1.51 -21.44 -17.05
CA ILE A 195 1.28 -21.00 -15.65
C ILE A 195 2.46 -21.37 -14.73
N THR A 196 3.04 -22.56 -14.89
CA THR A 196 4.17 -23.00 -14.07
C THR A 196 5.41 -22.14 -14.34
N GLY A 197 5.58 -21.67 -15.59
CA GLY A 197 6.60 -20.70 -15.96
C GLY A 197 6.43 -19.37 -15.21
N ALA A 198 5.20 -18.87 -15.11
CA ALA A 198 4.88 -17.66 -14.34
C ALA A 198 5.18 -17.82 -12.84
N ALA A 199 4.89 -19.00 -12.28
CA ALA A 199 5.22 -19.33 -10.90
C ALA A 199 6.73 -19.31 -10.63
N ILE A 200 7.53 -19.91 -11.52
CA ILE A 200 8.99 -19.98 -11.40
C ILE A 200 9.63 -18.60 -11.58
N ALA A 201 9.13 -17.79 -12.52
CA ALA A 201 9.58 -16.42 -12.70
C ALA A 201 9.33 -15.56 -11.45
N THR A 202 8.16 -15.73 -10.84
CA THR A 202 7.81 -15.08 -9.56
C THR A 202 8.69 -15.55 -8.42
N PHE A 203 8.92 -16.85 -8.30
CA PHE A 203 9.82 -17.38 -7.29
C PHE A 203 11.24 -16.82 -7.46
N SER A 204 11.76 -16.83 -8.68
CA SER A 204 13.11 -16.35 -9.01
C SER A 204 13.30 -14.87 -8.71
N SER A 205 12.30 -14.03 -9.02
CA SER A 205 12.37 -12.60 -8.68
C SER A 205 12.39 -12.35 -7.18
N ARG A 206 11.64 -13.12 -6.38
CA ARG A 206 11.71 -13.04 -4.90
C ARG A 206 13.03 -13.53 -4.33
N VAL A 207 13.67 -14.52 -4.95
CA VAL A 207 15.04 -14.92 -4.58
C VAL A 207 16.02 -13.77 -4.85
N VAL A 208 15.94 -13.12 -6.01
CA VAL A 208 16.79 -11.95 -6.33
C VAL A 208 16.56 -10.83 -5.33
N GLU A 209 15.31 -10.50 -5.02
CA GLU A 209 14.92 -9.50 -4.02
C GLU A 209 15.56 -9.78 -2.65
N PHE A 210 15.51 -11.04 -2.21
CA PHE A 210 16.09 -11.49 -0.96
C PHE A 210 17.61 -11.45 -0.96
N VAL A 211 18.27 -11.92 -2.02
CA VAL A 211 19.73 -11.91 -2.14
C VAL A 211 20.26 -10.49 -2.12
N ILE A 212 19.65 -9.56 -2.87
CA ILE A 212 20.05 -8.15 -2.87
C ILE A 212 19.87 -7.55 -1.47
N SER A 213 18.73 -7.85 -0.82
CA SER A 213 18.43 -7.39 0.54
C SER A 213 19.45 -7.90 1.56
N LEU A 214 19.79 -9.18 1.50
CA LEU A 214 20.75 -9.82 2.39
C LEU A 214 22.17 -9.27 2.18
N VAL A 215 22.63 -9.19 0.93
CA VAL A 215 23.98 -8.67 0.61
C VAL A 215 24.12 -7.22 1.06
N TYR A 216 23.10 -6.39 0.81
CA TYR A 216 23.10 -5.00 1.28
C TYR A 216 23.10 -4.94 2.81
N ALA A 217 22.30 -5.78 3.48
CA ALA A 217 22.24 -5.82 4.93
C ALA A 217 23.58 -6.19 5.59
N LEU A 218 24.33 -7.10 4.98
CA LEU A 218 25.66 -7.48 5.46
C LEU A 218 26.74 -6.41 5.20
N ARG A 219 26.56 -5.56 4.18
CA ARG A 219 27.55 -4.52 3.80
C ARG A 219 27.23 -3.13 4.34
N CYS A 220 25.99 -2.88 4.79
CA CYS A 220 25.55 -1.56 5.22
C CYS A 220 26.19 -1.17 6.57
N LYS A 221 27.15 -0.24 6.53
CA LYS A 221 27.81 0.30 7.73
C LYS A 221 26.92 1.27 8.51
N GLN A 222 25.94 1.91 7.87
CA GLN A 222 25.04 2.87 8.50
C GLN A 222 24.11 2.18 9.49
N MET A 223 23.73 0.93 9.20
CA MET A 223 22.85 0.12 10.04
C MET A 223 23.34 -1.32 10.11
N PRO A 224 24.36 -1.62 10.94
CA PRO A 224 24.87 -2.98 11.08
C PRO A 224 23.79 -3.88 11.68
N LEU A 225 23.62 -5.06 11.09
CA LEU A 225 22.80 -6.12 11.68
C LEU A 225 23.42 -6.56 13.00
N MET A 226 22.62 -6.57 14.07
CA MET A 226 23.04 -7.03 15.40
C MET A 226 22.29 -8.32 15.73
N PRO A 227 22.88 -9.52 15.44
CA PRO A 227 22.17 -10.79 15.61
C PRO A 227 21.65 -11.02 17.02
N ALA A 228 22.39 -10.57 18.05
CA ALA A 228 21.97 -10.68 19.44
C ALA A 228 20.65 -9.93 19.72
N CYS A 229 20.49 -8.73 19.16
CA CYS A 229 19.29 -7.91 19.30
C CYS A 229 18.13 -8.45 18.46
N ILE A 230 18.42 -8.98 17.27
CA ILE A 230 17.42 -9.57 16.37
C ILE A 230 16.83 -10.84 16.99
N LEU A 231 17.67 -11.73 17.53
CA LEU A 231 17.26 -13.03 18.08
C LEU A 231 16.65 -12.91 19.48
N ARG A 232 16.94 -11.83 20.21
CA ARG A 232 16.38 -11.56 21.56
C ARG A 232 15.77 -10.16 21.62
N PRO A 233 14.59 -9.97 20.99
CA PRO A 233 13.98 -8.64 20.91
C PRO A 233 13.45 -8.10 22.25
N GLY A 234 13.28 -8.95 23.26
CA GLY A 234 12.81 -8.55 24.59
C GLY A 234 11.30 -8.35 24.67
N LYS A 235 10.72 -8.64 25.85
CA LYS A 235 9.26 -8.60 26.07
C LYS A 235 8.68 -7.19 25.94
N ALA A 236 9.42 -6.16 26.36
CA ALA A 236 8.98 -4.78 26.30
C ALA A 236 8.84 -4.30 24.84
N THR A 237 9.85 -4.54 24.00
CA THR A 237 9.81 -4.22 22.56
C THR A 237 8.71 -4.99 21.84
N PHE A 238 8.48 -6.25 22.20
CA PHE A 238 7.36 -7.03 21.66
C PHE A 238 5.99 -6.45 22.05
N ARG A 239 5.79 -6.09 23.33
CA ARG A 239 4.52 -5.48 23.79
C ARG A 239 4.27 -4.15 23.09
N SER A 240 5.30 -3.31 22.94
CA SER A 240 5.20 -2.06 22.19
C SER A 240 4.86 -2.32 20.72
N PHE A 241 5.57 -3.25 20.07
CA PHE A 241 5.29 -3.66 18.70
C PHE A 241 3.82 -4.03 18.48
N VAL A 242 3.24 -4.86 19.35
CA VAL A 242 1.83 -5.26 19.27
C VAL A 242 0.91 -4.06 19.54
N LYS A 243 1.21 -3.24 20.55
CA LYS A 243 0.42 -2.04 20.90
C LYS A 243 0.28 -1.06 19.72
N PHE A 244 1.34 -0.90 18.92
CA PHE A 244 1.36 0.04 17.79
C PHE A 244 1.01 -0.58 16.44
N SER A 245 1.37 -1.85 16.20
CA SER A 245 1.09 -2.51 14.93
C SER A 245 -0.36 -2.97 14.81
N THR A 246 -0.97 -3.48 15.90
CA THR A 246 -2.36 -4.00 15.83
C THR A 246 -3.37 -2.95 15.38
N PRO A 247 -3.39 -1.70 15.91
CA PRO A 247 -4.29 -0.66 15.42
C PRO A 247 -4.08 -0.34 13.93
N VAL A 248 -2.84 -0.40 13.45
CA VAL A 248 -2.51 -0.16 12.04
C VAL A 248 -3.02 -1.31 11.17
N LEU A 249 -2.81 -2.58 11.56
CA LEU A 249 -3.37 -3.74 10.86
C LEU A 249 -4.90 -3.65 10.76
N LEU A 250 -5.56 -3.36 11.88
CA LEU A 250 -7.01 -3.24 11.95
C LEU A 250 -7.52 -2.10 11.07
N ASN A 251 -6.82 -0.96 11.08
CA ASN A 251 -7.14 0.17 10.23
C ASN A 251 -7.05 -0.22 8.73
N GLU A 252 -5.92 -0.78 8.28
CA GLU A 252 -5.74 -1.17 6.87
C GLU A 252 -6.76 -2.23 6.44
N THR A 253 -7.08 -3.19 7.32
CA THR A 253 -8.08 -4.23 7.05
C THR A 253 -9.49 -3.64 6.93
N LEU A 254 -9.89 -2.79 7.88
CA LEU A 254 -11.22 -2.15 7.86
C LEU A 254 -11.35 -1.17 6.69
N TRP A 255 -10.28 -0.47 6.35
CA TRP A 255 -10.23 0.42 5.19
C TRP A 255 -10.33 -0.37 3.87
N GLY A 256 -9.55 -1.45 3.72
CA GLY A 256 -9.59 -2.33 2.54
C GLY A 256 -10.94 -3.02 2.35
N THR A 257 -11.53 -3.52 3.42
CA THR A 257 -12.89 -4.10 3.37
C THR A 257 -13.94 -3.04 3.06
N GLY A 258 -13.84 -1.86 3.68
CA GLY A 258 -14.80 -0.77 3.46
C GLY A 258 -14.78 -0.24 2.02
N THR A 259 -13.60 -0.06 1.43
CA THR A 259 -13.46 0.33 0.02
C THR A 259 -13.97 -0.75 -0.94
N SER A 260 -13.79 -2.04 -0.61
CA SER A 260 -14.33 -3.15 -1.41
C SER A 260 -15.87 -3.16 -1.42
N LEU A 261 -16.51 -2.76 -0.33
CA LEU A 261 -17.97 -2.65 -0.24
C LEU A 261 -18.56 -1.63 -1.22
N TYR A 262 -17.81 -0.62 -1.66
CA TYR A 262 -18.29 0.30 -2.71
C TYR A 262 -18.70 -0.47 -3.97
N THR A 263 -17.89 -1.44 -4.40
CA THR A 263 -18.17 -2.26 -5.58
C THR A 263 -19.39 -3.16 -5.37
N VAL A 264 -19.57 -3.70 -4.16
CA VAL A 264 -20.74 -4.50 -3.81
C VAL A 264 -22.02 -3.67 -3.87
N ILE A 265 -22.01 -2.45 -3.33
CA ILE A 265 -23.16 -1.53 -3.38
C ILE A 265 -23.50 -1.20 -4.83
N MET A 266 -22.51 -0.81 -5.64
CA MET A 266 -22.70 -0.53 -7.07
C MET A 266 -23.24 -1.74 -7.86
N GLY A 267 -22.85 -2.96 -7.48
CA GLY A 267 -23.36 -4.20 -8.05
C GLY A 267 -24.86 -4.44 -7.88
N HIS A 268 -25.45 -3.91 -6.80
CA HIS A 268 -26.87 -4.08 -6.50
C HIS A 268 -27.72 -2.88 -6.97
N MET A 269 -27.12 -1.86 -7.57
CA MET A 269 -27.83 -0.70 -8.11
C MET A 269 -28.36 -0.96 -9.52
N ALA A 270 -29.42 -0.25 -9.92
CA ALA A 270 -29.90 -0.25 -11.30
C ALA A 270 -28.83 0.34 -12.24
N GLY A 271 -28.58 -0.30 -13.39
CA GLY A 271 -27.50 0.10 -14.30
C GLY A 271 -26.08 -0.25 -13.80
N SER A 272 -25.97 -1.25 -12.92
CA SER A 272 -24.71 -1.69 -12.31
C SER A 272 -23.60 -1.98 -13.33
N THR A 273 -23.92 -2.53 -14.50
CA THR A 273 -22.94 -2.84 -15.55
C THR A 273 -22.21 -1.58 -16.03
N ASP A 274 -22.95 -0.51 -16.29
CA ASP A 274 -22.36 0.75 -16.76
C ASP A 274 -21.57 1.45 -15.65
N LEU A 275 -22.13 1.42 -14.43
CA LEU A 275 -21.52 2.05 -13.26
C LEU A 275 -20.21 1.38 -12.85
N ILE A 276 -20.17 0.06 -12.79
CA ILE A 276 -18.96 -0.71 -12.42
C ILE A 276 -17.89 -0.57 -13.50
N SER A 277 -18.29 -0.56 -14.78
CA SER A 277 -17.36 -0.35 -15.89
C SER A 277 -16.70 1.03 -15.80
N ALA A 278 -17.51 2.07 -15.56
CA ALA A 278 -17.02 3.42 -15.32
C ALA A 278 -16.09 3.51 -14.10
N TYR A 279 -16.49 2.90 -12.98
CA TYR A 279 -15.71 2.87 -11.74
C TYR A 279 -14.36 2.17 -11.91
N THR A 280 -14.32 1.07 -12.66
CA THR A 280 -13.09 0.31 -12.89
C THR A 280 -12.08 1.14 -13.67
N VAL A 281 -12.53 1.83 -14.73
CA VAL A 281 -11.66 2.71 -15.51
C VAL A 281 -11.22 3.89 -14.65
N ALA A 282 -12.16 4.69 -14.15
CA ALA A 282 -11.87 5.90 -13.36
C ALA A 282 -11.02 5.60 -12.11
N GLY A 283 -11.36 4.55 -11.36
CA GLY A 283 -10.65 4.17 -10.15
C GLY A 283 -9.24 3.65 -10.39
N ASN A 284 -8.96 3.00 -11.52
CA ASN A 284 -7.59 2.61 -11.87
C ASN A 284 -6.72 3.83 -12.19
N ILE A 285 -7.30 4.84 -12.85
CA ILE A 285 -6.61 6.09 -13.16
C ILE A 285 -6.32 6.86 -11.86
N ASP A 286 -7.33 7.04 -11.02
CA ASP A 286 -7.18 7.69 -9.72
C ASP A 286 -6.07 7.00 -8.90
N LYS A 287 -6.07 5.65 -8.82
CA LYS A 287 -5.00 4.90 -8.13
C LYS A 287 -3.61 5.23 -8.66
N MET A 288 -3.42 5.39 -9.98
CA MET A 288 -2.12 5.73 -10.57
C MET A 288 -1.65 7.14 -10.19
N VAL A 289 -2.56 8.11 -10.14
CA VAL A 289 -2.23 9.51 -9.83
C VAL A 289 -2.07 9.71 -8.31
N THR A 290 -2.91 9.04 -7.51
CA THR A 290 -2.92 9.08 -6.04
C THR A 290 -1.69 8.40 -5.41
N VAL A 291 -0.89 7.64 -6.18
CA VAL A 291 0.42 7.14 -5.71
C VAL A 291 1.33 8.28 -5.20
N ALA A 292 1.26 9.47 -5.82
CA ALA A 292 2.01 10.65 -5.38
C ALA A 292 1.64 11.07 -3.94
N ILE A 293 0.35 11.00 -3.59
CA ILE A 293 -0.17 11.30 -2.26
C ILE A 293 0.41 10.33 -1.23
N PHE A 294 0.37 9.03 -1.52
CA PHE A 294 0.94 8.01 -0.63
C PHE A 294 2.44 8.16 -0.44
N GLY A 295 3.18 8.57 -1.49
CA GLY A 295 4.61 8.87 -1.38
C GLY A 295 4.91 10.01 -0.42
N VAL A 296 4.15 11.11 -0.48
CA VAL A 296 4.30 12.24 0.47
C VAL A 296 3.90 11.81 1.88
N ALA A 297 2.81 11.05 2.04
CA ALA A 297 2.39 10.54 3.34
C ALA A 297 3.45 9.64 3.98
N ALA A 298 4.07 8.73 3.20
CA ALA A 298 5.15 7.87 3.67
C ALA A 298 6.40 8.66 4.08
N ALA A 299 6.80 9.66 3.28
CA ALA A 299 7.90 10.56 3.62
C ALA A 299 7.61 11.36 4.90
N ALA A 300 6.37 11.84 5.05
CA ALA A 300 5.93 12.55 6.24
C ALA A 300 6.00 11.68 7.49
N ALA A 301 5.60 10.40 7.41
CA ALA A 301 5.69 9.46 8.53
C ALA A 301 7.13 9.30 9.04
N VAL A 302 8.09 9.18 8.11
CA VAL A 302 9.51 9.03 8.45
C VAL A 302 10.09 10.31 9.05
N ILE A 303 9.81 11.46 8.44
CA ILE A 303 10.32 12.76 8.92
C ILE A 303 9.74 13.08 10.29
N VAL A 304 8.40 12.99 10.45
CA VAL A 304 7.73 13.30 11.72
C VAL A 304 8.18 12.32 12.80
N GLY A 305 8.24 11.02 12.51
CA GLY A 305 8.71 10.03 13.48
C GLY A 305 10.13 10.31 13.95
N LYS A 306 11.05 10.64 13.03
CA LYS A 306 12.42 11.02 13.39
C LYS A 306 12.44 12.25 14.33
N GLU A 307 11.67 13.28 14.02
CA GLU A 307 11.61 14.52 14.82
C GLU A 307 11.00 14.29 16.21
N VAL A 308 10.01 13.39 16.33
CA VAL A 308 9.48 12.97 17.63
C VAL A 308 10.57 12.22 18.42
N GLY A 309 11.30 11.31 17.78
CA GLY A 309 12.42 10.60 18.40
C GLY A 309 13.59 11.48 18.84
N MET A 310 13.77 12.66 18.23
CA MET A 310 14.77 13.66 18.62
C MET A 310 14.30 14.59 19.76
N GLY A 311 13.17 14.28 20.40
CA GLY A 311 12.63 15.06 21.52
C GLY A 311 11.48 16.00 21.16
N GLY A 312 10.89 15.87 19.97
CA GLY A 312 9.54 16.38 19.64
C GLY A 312 9.37 17.90 19.47
N LYS A 313 10.37 18.73 19.83
CA LYS A 313 10.26 20.21 19.79
C LYS A 313 9.88 20.75 18.40
N ASN A 314 10.41 20.13 17.34
CA ASN A 314 10.15 20.54 15.96
C ASN A 314 9.04 19.72 15.27
N ALA A 315 8.55 18.64 15.90
CA ALA A 315 7.59 17.73 15.29
C ALA A 315 6.26 18.43 14.96
N TYR A 316 5.76 19.29 15.85
CA TYR A 316 4.51 20.02 15.64
C TYR A 316 4.54 20.89 14.38
N PRO A 317 5.46 21.86 14.25
CA PRO A 317 5.43 22.76 13.11
C PRO A 317 5.87 22.04 11.81
N ILE A 318 6.67 20.96 11.90
CA ILE A 318 7.02 20.11 10.74
C ILE A 318 5.79 19.35 10.25
N GLY A 319 4.99 18.77 11.15
CA GLY A 319 3.72 18.13 10.80
C GLY A 319 2.76 19.08 10.08
N GLN A 320 2.66 20.34 10.54
CA GLN A 320 1.86 21.36 9.85
C GLN A 320 2.39 21.68 8.46
N ALA A 321 3.71 21.85 8.30
CA ALA A 321 4.33 22.11 7.01
C ALA A 321 4.11 20.94 6.03
N LEU A 322 4.29 19.70 6.47
CA LEU A 322 4.10 18.50 5.65
C LEU A 322 2.64 18.33 5.22
N THR A 323 1.68 18.62 6.10
CA THR A 323 0.26 18.53 5.75
C THR A 323 -0.13 19.61 4.73
N PHE A 324 0.48 20.81 4.82
CA PHE A 324 0.32 21.85 3.80
C PHE A 324 0.97 21.46 2.47
N VAL A 325 2.19 20.91 2.48
CA VAL A 325 2.84 20.39 1.27
C VAL A 325 2.00 19.30 0.62
N ALA A 326 1.39 18.41 1.40
CA ALA A 326 0.49 17.40 0.88
C ALA A 326 -0.75 18.00 0.24
N PHE A 327 -1.35 19.03 0.85
CA PHE A 327 -2.47 19.76 0.24
C PHE A 327 -2.09 20.39 -1.10
N CYS A 328 -0.93 21.05 -1.21
CA CYS A 328 -0.40 21.57 -2.46
C CYS A 328 -0.09 20.46 -3.48
N THR A 329 0.45 19.32 -3.02
CA THR A 329 0.69 18.15 -3.88
C THR A 329 -0.63 17.60 -4.41
N GLY A 330 -1.67 17.55 -3.59
CA GLY A 330 -3.01 17.12 -3.99
C GLY A 330 -3.63 18.03 -5.06
N PHE A 331 -3.37 19.34 -5.03
CA PHE A 331 -3.73 20.23 -6.14
C PHE A 331 -2.96 19.90 -7.42
N GLY A 332 -1.65 19.63 -7.32
CA GLY A 332 -0.85 19.21 -8.48
C GLY A 332 -1.36 17.90 -9.08
N VAL A 333 -1.73 16.94 -8.22
CA VAL A 333 -2.35 15.65 -8.57
C VAL A 333 -3.69 15.88 -9.25
N ALA A 334 -4.57 16.73 -8.72
CA ALA A 334 -5.86 17.06 -9.32
C ALA A 334 -5.72 17.66 -10.73
N ILE A 335 -4.77 18.59 -10.91
CA ILE A 335 -4.49 19.20 -12.22
C ILE A 335 -3.93 18.14 -13.17
N ALA A 336 -2.97 17.33 -12.72
CA ALA A 336 -2.39 16.27 -13.54
C ALA A 336 -3.42 15.22 -13.96
N GLU A 337 -4.32 14.83 -13.05
CA GLU A 337 -5.41 13.91 -13.31
C GLU A 337 -6.36 14.46 -14.37
N GLN A 338 -6.78 15.73 -14.26
CA GLN A 338 -7.63 16.35 -15.28
C GLN A 338 -6.93 16.51 -16.62
N LEU A 339 -5.68 16.96 -16.64
CA LEU A 339 -4.91 17.05 -17.87
C LEU A 339 -4.78 15.68 -18.56
N LEU A 340 -4.45 14.64 -17.80
CA LEU A 340 -4.37 13.27 -18.30
C LEU A 340 -5.74 12.79 -18.83
N PHE A 341 -6.81 13.12 -18.12
CA PHE A 341 -8.17 12.78 -18.51
C PHE A 341 -8.56 13.38 -19.88
N TRP A 342 -8.37 14.68 -20.03
CA TRP A 342 -8.78 15.40 -21.24
C TRP A 342 -7.85 15.16 -22.43
N LEU A 343 -6.54 15.04 -22.21
CA LEU A 343 -5.55 14.93 -23.28
C LEU A 343 -5.34 13.49 -23.77
N VAL A 344 -5.44 12.51 -22.88
CA VAL A 344 -5.08 11.12 -23.20
C VAL A 344 -6.30 10.22 -23.11
N LEU A 345 -7.02 10.24 -21.99
CA LEU A 345 -8.04 9.23 -21.75
C LEU A 345 -9.29 9.42 -22.61
N LYS A 346 -9.86 10.63 -22.62
CA LYS A 346 -11.06 10.92 -23.39
C LYS A 346 -10.89 10.63 -24.90
N PRO A 347 -9.80 11.07 -25.57
CA PRO A 347 -9.64 10.85 -27.00
C PRO A 347 -9.09 9.45 -27.35
N HIS A 348 -8.22 8.86 -26.54
CA HIS A 348 -7.51 7.63 -26.94
C HIS A 348 -7.90 6.39 -26.14
N VAL A 349 -8.31 6.53 -24.89
CA VAL A 349 -8.53 5.37 -24.00
C VAL A 349 -10.01 4.98 -23.98
N LEU A 350 -10.94 5.92 -23.80
CA LEU A 350 -12.38 5.63 -23.76
C LEU A 350 -12.91 4.94 -25.04
N PRO A 351 -12.47 5.29 -26.27
CA PRO A 351 -12.91 4.59 -27.47
C PRO A 351 -12.42 3.13 -27.55
N LEU A 352 -11.31 2.81 -26.90
CA LEU A 352 -10.75 1.44 -26.88
C LEU A 352 -11.54 0.51 -25.95
N PHE A 353 -12.24 1.06 -24.95
CA PHE A 353 -12.99 0.28 -23.97
C PHE A 353 -14.39 -0.16 -24.43
N SER A 354 -14.78 0.10 -25.69
CA SER A 354 -16.10 -0.24 -26.25
C SER A 354 -17.26 0.12 -25.31
N MET A 355 -17.13 1.24 -24.58
CA MET A 355 -18.07 1.62 -23.53
C MET A 355 -19.36 2.18 -24.14
N THR A 356 -20.48 1.94 -23.46
CA THR A 356 -21.73 2.64 -23.79
C THR A 356 -21.56 4.15 -23.53
N ALA A 357 -22.35 4.98 -24.22
CA ALA A 357 -22.35 6.43 -23.98
C ALA A 357 -22.69 6.79 -22.51
N ALA A 358 -23.51 5.97 -21.86
CA ALA A 358 -23.84 6.10 -20.44
C ALA A 358 -22.61 5.84 -19.56
N SER A 359 -21.91 4.72 -19.76
CA SER A 359 -20.65 4.40 -19.05
C SER A 359 -19.59 5.50 -19.19
N ALA A 360 -19.41 6.03 -20.41
CA ALA A 360 -18.43 7.08 -20.65
C ALA A 360 -18.76 8.38 -19.90
N SER A 361 -20.04 8.79 -19.87
CA SER A 361 -20.46 10.00 -19.15
C SER A 361 -20.35 9.84 -17.63
N LEU A 362 -20.62 8.65 -17.10
CA LEU A 362 -20.39 8.32 -15.70
C LEU A 362 -18.90 8.35 -15.34
N CYS A 363 -18.04 7.83 -16.20
CA CYS A 363 -16.59 7.87 -16.01
C CYS A 363 -16.08 9.32 -15.92
N VAL A 364 -16.55 10.21 -16.81
CA VAL A 364 -16.22 11.65 -16.76
C VAL A 364 -16.64 12.24 -15.41
N THR A 365 -17.84 11.92 -14.95
CA THR A 365 -18.40 12.44 -13.69
C THR A 365 -17.56 11.99 -12.49
N MET A 366 -17.19 10.69 -12.43
CA MET A 366 -16.34 10.15 -11.36
C MET A 366 -14.96 10.81 -11.33
N MET A 367 -14.32 10.98 -12.49
CA MET A 367 -13.01 11.63 -12.61
C MET A 367 -13.04 13.08 -12.11
N ILE A 368 -14.08 13.85 -12.44
CA ILE A 368 -14.24 15.21 -11.92
C ILE A 368 -14.40 15.19 -10.40
N CYS A 369 -15.20 14.28 -9.85
CA CYS A 369 -15.37 14.14 -8.40
C CYS A 369 -14.06 13.80 -7.69
N TYR A 370 -13.26 12.86 -8.22
CA TYR A 370 -11.96 12.50 -7.66
C TYR A 370 -10.96 13.65 -7.71
N SER A 371 -10.87 14.37 -8.82
CA SER A 371 -9.97 15.52 -8.91
C SER A 371 -10.33 16.65 -7.95
N ILE A 372 -11.63 16.90 -7.74
CA ILE A 372 -12.09 17.90 -6.76
C ILE A 372 -11.72 17.47 -5.32
N SER A 373 -11.80 16.17 -5.01
CA SER A 373 -11.48 15.66 -3.68
C SER A 373 -9.99 15.40 -3.44
N ALA A 374 -9.16 15.31 -4.49
CA ALA A 374 -7.74 14.97 -4.40
C ALA A 374 -6.93 15.86 -3.42
N PRO A 375 -7.10 17.20 -3.33
CA PRO A 375 -6.42 18.01 -2.32
C PRO A 375 -6.81 17.64 -0.88
N LEU A 376 -8.09 17.37 -0.65
CA LEU A 376 -8.61 16.98 0.67
C LEU A 376 -8.18 15.57 1.03
N HIS A 377 -8.19 14.65 0.07
CA HIS A 377 -7.62 13.31 0.20
C HIS A 377 -6.14 13.39 0.57
N ALA A 378 -5.34 14.19 -0.14
CA ALA A 378 -3.92 14.36 0.14
C ALA A 378 -3.65 14.89 1.56
N PHE A 379 -4.44 15.87 2.00
CA PHE A 379 -4.40 16.39 3.36
C PHE A 379 -4.74 15.30 4.38
N ALA A 380 -5.85 14.58 4.19
CA ALA A 380 -6.32 13.56 5.12
C ALA A 380 -5.33 12.40 5.24
N THR A 381 -4.89 11.82 4.11
CA THR A 381 -3.94 10.70 4.08
C THR A 381 -2.61 11.10 4.72
N THR A 382 -2.06 12.27 4.39
CA THR A 382 -0.79 12.71 4.99
C THR A 382 -0.94 13.07 6.46
N GLY A 383 -2.05 13.69 6.85
CA GLY A 383 -2.33 14.01 8.25
C GLY A 383 -2.45 12.75 9.11
N ILE A 384 -3.21 11.76 8.65
CA ILE A 384 -3.47 10.52 9.37
C ILE A 384 -2.27 9.57 9.30
N VAL A 385 -1.92 9.13 8.09
CA VAL A 385 -0.90 8.08 7.87
C VAL A 385 0.51 8.63 8.03
N GLY A 386 0.73 9.90 7.63
CA GLY A 386 2.01 10.57 7.80
C GLY A 386 2.20 11.07 9.23
N VAL A 387 1.47 12.12 9.60
CA VAL A 387 1.73 12.87 10.83
C VAL A 387 1.29 12.11 12.08
N LEU A 388 0.02 11.69 12.18
CA LEU A 388 -0.51 11.04 13.39
C LEU A 388 0.16 9.69 13.65
N ARG A 389 0.24 8.81 12.64
CA ARG A 389 0.92 7.51 12.81
C ARG A 389 2.41 7.71 13.07
N GLY A 390 3.11 8.56 12.31
CA GLY A 390 4.54 8.83 12.54
C GLY A 390 4.83 9.40 13.93
N GLY A 391 3.92 10.23 14.45
CA GLY A 391 4.01 10.77 15.80
C GLY A 391 3.63 9.80 16.93
N GLY A 392 3.23 8.57 16.61
CA GLY A 392 2.89 7.53 17.59
C GLY A 392 1.41 7.46 17.97
N ASP A 393 0.54 8.36 17.47
CA ASP A 393 -0.89 8.39 17.79
C ASP A 393 -1.73 7.48 16.88
N VAL A 394 -1.31 6.21 16.77
CA VAL A 394 -1.87 5.23 15.81
C VAL A 394 -3.33 4.87 16.08
N ARG A 395 -3.79 4.92 17.34
CA ARG A 395 -5.17 4.55 17.71
C ARG A 395 -6.17 5.63 17.28
N ILE A 396 -5.84 6.89 17.53
CA ILE A 396 -6.66 8.00 17.07
C ILE A 396 -6.59 8.12 15.55
N ALA A 397 -5.42 7.85 14.95
CA ALA A 397 -5.30 7.77 13.49
C ALA A 397 -6.26 6.71 12.91
N MET A 398 -6.30 5.50 13.49
CA MET A 398 -7.25 4.46 13.10
C MET A 398 -8.70 4.94 13.23
N LEU A 399 -9.06 5.56 14.36
CA LEU A 399 -10.44 5.99 14.63
C LEU A 399 -10.91 7.05 13.63
N ILE A 400 -10.06 8.06 13.36
CA ILE A 400 -10.36 9.15 12.43
C ILE A 400 -10.52 8.64 11.00
N ASP A 401 -9.82 7.56 10.64
CA ASP A 401 -9.85 7.02 9.29
C ASP A 401 -11.00 6.04 9.06
N VAL A 402 -11.29 5.17 10.05
CA VAL A 402 -12.32 4.13 9.95
C VAL A 402 -13.73 4.66 10.23
N LEU A 403 -13.92 5.53 11.23
CA LEU A 403 -15.27 5.98 11.63
C LEU A 403 -16.01 6.70 10.50
N PRO A 404 -15.42 7.69 9.79
CA PRO A 404 -16.13 8.38 8.71
C PRO A 404 -16.54 7.41 7.59
N LEU A 405 -15.67 6.46 7.25
CA LEU A 405 -15.93 5.46 6.22
C LEU A 405 -17.12 4.55 6.60
N TRP A 406 -17.06 3.94 7.78
CA TRP A 406 -18.03 2.91 8.19
C TRP A 406 -19.33 3.46 8.76
N CYS A 407 -19.29 4.58 9.48
CA CYS A 407 -20.47 5.13 10.16
C CYS A 407 -21.21 6.18 9.31
N PHE A 408 -20.54 6.81 8.34
CA PHE A 408 -21.15 7.87 7.53
C PHE A 408 -21.18 7.52 6.05
N THR A 409 -20.01 7.29 5.42
CA THR A 409 -19.95 7.11 3.97
C THR A 409 -20.69 5.85 3.52
N LEU A 410 -20.40 4.69 4.10
CA LEU A 410 -21.03 3.42 3.68
C LEU A 410 -22.55 3.41 3.88
N PRO A 411 -23.11 3.76 5.06
CA PRO A 411 -24.55 3.83 5.25
C PRO A 411 -25.23 4.83 4.31
N LEU A 412 -24.59 5.97 4.05
CA LEU A 412 -25.12 6.98 3.14
C LEU A 412 -25.13 6.49 1.68
N LEU A 413 -24.09 5.78 1.24
CA LEU A 413 -24.04 5.16 -0.09
C LEU A 413 -25.11 4.07 -0.25
N VAL A 414 -25.34 3.24 0.78
CA VAL A 414 -26.42 2.25 0.80
C VAL A 414 -27.79 2.93 0.69
N LEU A 415 -28.02 3.97 1.51
CA LEU A 415 -29.28 4.71 1.50
C LEU A 415 -29.55 5.35 0.14
N LEU A 416 -28.56 6.03 -0.43
CA LEU A 416 -28.72 6.74 -1.71
C LEU A 416 -28.77 5.79 -2.90
N GLY A 417 -27.98 4.73 -2.89
CA GLY A 417 -27.87 3.78 -4.00
C GLY A 417 -29.02 2.79 -4.06
N LEU A 418 -29.41 2.19 -2.92
CA LEU A 418 -30.36 1.07 -2.88
C LEU A 418 -31.78 1.48 -2.48
N VAL A 419 -31.95 2.53 -1.68
CA VAL A 419 -33.27 2.95 -1.17
C VAL A 419 -33.81 4.12 -1.98
N LEU A 420 -33.06 5.21 -2.04
CA LEU A 420 -33.52 6.47 -2.64
C LEU A 420 -33.34 6.55 -4.16
N HIS A 421 -32.61 5.60 -4.76
CA HIS A 421 -32.31 5.57 -6.21
C HIS A 421 -31.82 6.94 -6.71
N ALA A 422 -30.95 7.58 -5.93
CA ALA A 422 -30.50 8.95 -6.17
C ALA A 422 -29.66 9.04 -7.46
N PRO A 423 -29.55 10.23 -8.08
CA PRO A 423 -28.71 10.43 -9.25
C PRO A 423 -27.28 9.93 -9.02
N ILE A 424 -26.76 9.16 -9.98
CA ILE A 424 -25.44 8.52 -9.89
C ILE A 424 -24.32 9.55 -9.66
N ALA A 425 -24.46 10.78 -10.16
CA ALA A 425 -23.53 11.87 -9.89
C ALA A 425 -23.41 12.20 -8.38
N ILE A 426 -24.52 12.18 -7.64
CA ILE A 426 -24.54 12.43 -6.19
C ILE A 426 -23.86 11.27 -5.46
N PHE A 427 -24.09 10.03 -5.91
CA PHE A 427 -23.40 8.85 -5.39
C PHE A 427 -21.88 8.96 -5.57
N CYS A 428 -21.42 9.33 -6.77
CA CYS A 428 -20.00 9.52 -7.08
C CYS A 428 -19.38 10.64 -6.24
N PHE A 429 -20.11 11.76 -6.06
CA PHE A 429 -19.64 12.88 -5.26
C PHE A 429 -19.46 12.50 -3.78
N ILE A 430 -20.39 11.74 -3.20
CA ILE A 430 -20.29 11.30 -1.80
C ILE A 430 -19.16 10.30 -1.60
N MET A 431 -18.98 9.38 -2.57
CA MET A 431 -17.84 8.47 -2.57
C MET A 431 -16.51 9.23 -2.60
N ALA A 432 -16.39 10.29 -3.42
CA ALA A 432 -15.19 11.12 -3.48
C ALA A 432 -15.02 12.03 -2.24
N THR A 433 -16.11 12.47 -1.62
CA THR A 433 -16.12 13.40 -0.47
C THR A 433 -15.85 12.69 0.87
N GLU A 434 -15.73 11.36 0.89
CA GLU A 434 -15.33 10.57 2.07
C GLU A 434 -14.09 11.15 2.77
N SER A 435 -13.10 11.58 2.00
CA SER A 435 -11.89 12.19 2.55
C SER A 435 -12.11 13.57 3.16
N ALA A 436 -13.10 14.34 2.69
CA ALA A 436 -13.43 15.64 3.25
C ALA A 436 -13.97 15.51 4.69
N LEU A 437 -14.70 14.42 5.00
CA LEU A 437 -15.19 14.16 6.35
C LEU A 437 -14.06 13.92 7.35
N LYS A 438 -12.91 13.41 6.90
CA LYS A 438 -11.73 13.14 7.75
C LYS A 438 -10.95 14.42 8.09
N VAL A 439 -10.99 15.43 7.21
CA VAL A 439 -10.18 16.67 7.33
C VAL A 439 -10.40 17.42 8.65
N PRO A 440 -11.64 17.69 9.12
CA PRO A 440 -11.86 18.39 10.38
C PRO A 440 -11.26 17.68 11.59
N PHE A 441 -11.44 16.35 11.67
CA PHE A 441 -10.92 15.54 12.77
C PHE A 441 -9.39 15.48 12.75
N GLY A 442 -8.80 15.26 11.56
CA GLY A 442 -7.34 15.29 11.37
C GLY A 442 -6.75 16.66 11.73
N LEU A 443 -7.35 17.75 11.25
CA LEU A 443 -6.89 19.12 11.53
C LEU A 443 -7.00 19.46 13.01
N HIS A 444 -8.11 19.09 13.67
CA HIS A 444 -8.30 19.30 15.11
C HIS A 444 -7.22 18.56 15.91
N ARG A 445 -6.97 17.28 15.59
CA ARG A 445 -5.95 16.49 16.30
C ARG A 445 -4.55 17.04 16.07
N ILE A 446 -4.19 17.35 14.82
CA ILE A 446 -2.88 17.95 14.48
C ILE A 446 -2.67 19.27 15.23
N ARG A 447 -3.68 20.15 15.25
CA ARG A 447 -3.60 21.44 15.96
C ARG A 447 -3.48 21.28 17.48
N SER A 448 -4.09 20.25 18.06
CA SER A 448 -4.03 20.01 19.50
C SER A 448 -2.64 19.64 20.02
N GLY A 449 -1.72 19.18 19.16
CA GLY A 449 -0.36 18.75 19.54
C GLY A 449 -0.30 17.47 20.36
N LYS A 450 -1.44 16.96 20.86
CA LYS A 450 -1.58 15.74 21.67
C LYS A 450 -1.21 14.45 20.94
N TRP A 451 -0.82 14.53 19.67
CA TRP A 451 -0.43 13.40 18.85
C TRP A 451 1.06 13.06 18.97
N ILE A 452 1.87 13.95 19.55
CA ILE A 452 3.31 13.76 19.73
C ILE A 452 3.54 12.82 20.92
N HIS A 453 3.67 11.54 20.64
CA HIS A 453 3.99 10.51 21.63
C HIS A 453 5.37 9.93 21.33
N ASP A 454 6.30 10.14 22.25
CA ASP A 454 7.61 9.51 22.20
C ASP A 454 7.48 8.05 22.65
N VAL A 455 7.35 7.15 21.68
CA VAL A 455 7.18 5.72 21.91
C VAL A 455 8.46 5.10 22.46
N THR A 456 9.59 5.80 22.40
CA THR A 456 10.86 5.32 22.94
C THR A 456 10.92 5.41 24.47
N GLN A 457 10.05 6.20 25.11
CA GLN A 457 9.95 6.29 26.57
C GLN A 457 9.10 5.17 27.18
N ASP A 458 8.07 4.72 26.46
CA ASP A 458 7.19 3.59 26.83
C ASP A 458 7.94 2.25 27.00
N LEU A 459 9.20 2.16 26.58
CA LEU A 459 10.05 0.96 26.70
C LEU A 459 11.00 0.99 27.89
N ASN A 460 11.21 2.17 28.47
CA ASN A 460 12.06 2.38 29.64
C ASN A 460 11.24 2.47 30.94
N ALA A 461 9.91 2.52 30.83
CA ALA A 461 8.94 2.42 31.92
C ALA A 461 8.40 0.98 32.01
#